data_AF-A0A2D4SNN4-F1
#
_entry.id   AF-A0A2D4SNN4-F1
#
_cell.length_a   1.000
_cell.length_b   1.000
_cell.length_c   1.000
_cell.angle_alpha   90.00
_cell.angle_beta   90.00
_cell.angle_gamma   90.00
#
_symmetry.space_group_name_H-M   'P 1'
#
loop_
_entity.id
_entity.type
_entity.pdbx_description
1 polymer ?
#
loop_
_entity_poly.entity_id
_entity_poly.type
_entity_poly.pdbx_seq_one_letter_code
_entity_poly.pdbx_strand_id
1 'polypeptide(L)'
;MYTSPCPTSFVTSLVRVEGTTSREKKVIWEWLSRKDTFTKGQIPPYRVEFFDDDDPFFHEGTYNNHHGPFLHLPAYVTEMKDEEFREMRYLYGSYVLGFGIIRPTALKIFLEESNEQTKVVIELHAHVRPIMKKLWERMNHFFWNRFFFPYLNKIVL
;
A
#
# COMPACT_ATOMS: atom_id res chain seq x y z
N MET A 1 -13.39 8.26 -12.95
CA MET A 1 -12.87 7.54 -11.77
C MET A 1 -12.99 8.48 -10.56
N TYR A 2 -13.80 8.14 -9.55
CA TYR A 2 -14.18 9.05 -8.46
C TYR A 2 -13.05 9.12 -7.41
N THR A 3 -12.43 10.29 -7.22
CA THR A 3 -11.60 10.56 -6.04
C THR A 3 -12.50 11.17 -4.99
N SER A 4 -12.59 10.53 -3.80
CA SER A 4 -13.42 11.09 -2.74
C SER A 4 -12.83 12.45 -2.32
N PRO A 5 -13.64 13.54 -2.35
CA PRO A 5 -13.14 14.87 -2.00
C PRO A 5 -12.61 14.89 -0.56
N CYS A 6 -11.59 15.71 -0.31
CA CYS A 6 -11.08 15.90 1.05
C CYS A 6 -12.19 16.50 1.92
N PRO A 7 -12.58 15.85 3.04
CA PRO A 7 -13.61 16.41 3.91
C PRO A 7 -13.16 17.74 4.53
N THR A 8 -14.08 18.67 4.78
CA THR A 8 -13.80 20.06 5.23
C THR A 8 -12.89 20.17 6.44
N SER A 9 -12.87 19.17 7.32
CA SER A 9 -12.11 19.18 8.56
C SER A 9 -10.85 18.32 8.53
N PHE A 10 -10.42 17.94 7.32
CA PHE A 10 -9.24 17.13 7.01
C PHE A 10 -8.31 17.90 6.08
N VAL A 11 -7.08 17.44 6.00
CA VAL A 11 -6.07 17.90 5.03
C VAL A 11 -5.55 16.70 4.26
N THR A 12 -5.19 16.93 2.99
CA THR A 12 -4.52 15.91 2.18
C THR A 12 -3.11 15.67 2.73
N SER A 13 -2.74 14.41 2.88
CA SER A 13 -1.38 13.95 3.15
C SER A 13 -0.94 13.03 2.02
N LEU A 14 0.26 13.27 1.51
CA LEU A 14 0.96 12.42 0.57
C LEU A 14 2.27 12.01 1.23
N VAL A 15 2.38 10.74 1.59
CA VAL A 15 3.65 10.16 2.05
C VAL A 15 4.29 9.47 0.86
N ARG A 16 5.50 9.91 0.50
CA ARG A 16 6.34 9.26 -0.50
C ARG A 16 7.58 8.71 0.18
N VAL A 17 7.86 7.43 -0.03
CA VAL A 17 9.03 6.73 0.46
C VAL A 17 9.67 5.94 -0.67
N GLU A 18 10.98 5.80 -0.63
CA GLU A 18 11.72 5.07 -1.66
C GLU A 18 12.87 4.26 -1.05
N GLY A 19 13.21 3.19 -1.73
CA GLY A 19 14.33 2.33 -1.38
C GLY A 19 14.82 1.57 -2.61
N THR A 20 16.04 1.06 -2.55
CA THR A 20 16.63 0.25 -3.62
C THR A 20 16.94 -1.15 -3.13
N THR A 21 16.99 -2.09 -4.05
CA THR A 21 17.38 -3.48 -3.80
C THR A 21 18.22 -4.00 -4.97
N SER A 22 19.15 -4.90 -4.68
CA SER A 22 19.95 -5.60 -5.70
C SER A 22 19.18 -6.73 -6.40
N ARG A 23 17.92 -6.98 -6.01
CA ARG A 23 17.06 -7.95 -6.69
C ARG A 23 16.60 -7.40 -8.04
N GLU A 24 16.46 -8.30 -9.00
CA GLU A 24 15.92 -7.99 -10.32
C GLU A 24 14.49 -7.45 -10.23
N LYS A 25 14.15 -6.52 -11.11
CA LYS A 25 12.86 -5.84 -11.14
C LYS A 25 11.70 -6.83 -11.24
N LYS A 26 11.85 -7.83 -12.10
CA LYS A 26 10.89 -8.92 -12.30
C LYS A 26 10.61 -9.71 -11.03
N VAL A 27 11.63 -10.04 -10.23
CA VAL A 27 11.48 -10.75 -8.96
C VAL A 27 10.69 -9.93 -7.96
N ILE A 28 10.98 -8.62 -7.86
CA ILE A 28 10.24 -7.70 -7.00
C ILE A 28 8.80 -7.55 -7.47
N TRP A 29 8.58 -7.43 -8.77
CA TRP A 29 7.25 -7.33 -9.36
C TRP A 29 6.41 -8.58 -9.11
N GLU A 30 6.97 -9.76 -9.33
CA GLU A 30 6.30 -11.04 -9.07
C GLU A 30 5.89 -11.12 -7.60
N TRP A 31 6.82 -10.81 -6.68
CA TRP A 31 6.53 -10.78 -5.24
C TRP A 31 5.41 -9.79 -4.90
N LEU A 32 5.46 -8.56 -5.44
CA LEU A 32 4.42 -7.55 -5.22
C LEU A 32 3.08 -7.93 -5.83
N SER A 33 3.07 -8.72 -6.89
CA SER A 33 1.88 -9.12 -7.64
C SER A 33 1.18 -10.32 -7.04
N ARG A 34 1.80 -11.07 -6.11
CA ARG A 34 1.14 -12.19 -5.44
C ARG A 34 0.26 -11.73 -4.27
N LYS A 35 -0.94 -12.31 -4.14
CA LYS A 35 -1.85 -12.08 -3.01
C LYS A 35 -1.27 -12.61 -1.70
N ASP A 36 -0.59 -13.77 -1.75
CA ASP A 36 -0.07 -14.44 -0.56
C ASP A 36 1.07 -13.68 0.15
N THR A 37 1.79 -12.83 -0.58
CA THR A 37 2.73 -11.83 -0.05
C THR A 37 2.08 -10.97 1.03
N PHE A 38 0.81 -10.64 0.87
CA PHE A 38 0.09 -9.75 1.78
C PHE A 38 -0.73 -10.48 2.84
N THR A 39 -0.90 -11.81 2.75
CA THR A 39 -1.67 -12.59 3.74
C THR A 39 -0.77 -13.35 4.71
N LYS A 40 0.29 -14.02 4.25
CA LYS A 40 1.12 -14.94 5.07
C LYS A 40 1.97 -14.23 6.14
N GLY A 41 2.30 -12.96 5.93
CA GLY A 41 3.16 -12.17 6.82
C GLY A 41 2.42 -11.32 7.86
N GLN A 42 1.09 -11.38 7.91
CA GLN A 42 0.32 -10.51 8.80
C GLN A 42 0.43 -10.94 10.27
N ILE A 43 0.72 -9.97 11.13
CA ILE A 43 0.81 -10.20 12.58
C ILE A 43 -0.62 -10.24 13.14
N PRO A 44 -1.05 -11.31 13.83
CA PRO A 44 -2.37 -11.34 14.45
C PRO A 44 -2.59 -10.14 15.38
N PRO A 45 -3.80 -9.54 15.40
CA PRO A 45 -5.03 -9.97 14.73
C PRO A 45 -5.26 -9.34 13.34
N TYR A 46 -4.26 -8.73 12.70
CA TYR A 46 -4.42 -8.11 11.38
C TYR A 46 -4.50 -9.16 10.27
N ARG A 47 -5.33 -8.89 9.25
CA ARG A 47 -5.55 -9.80 8.11
C ARG A 47 -5.79 -9.02 6.82
N VAL A 48 -5.40 -9.63 5.71
CA VAL A 48 -5.79 -9.20 4.37
C VAL A 48 -6.62 -10.31 3.76
N GLU A 49 -7.80 -9.97 3.28
CA GLU A 49 -8.73 -10.89 2.62
C GLU A 49 -9.03 -10.37 1.22
N PHE A 50 -9.22 -11.28 0.27
CA PHE A 50 -9.57 -10.97 -1.12
C PHE A 50 -10.98 -11.46 -1.40
N PHE A 51 -11.73 -10.71 -2.23
CA PHE A 51 -13.10 -11.11 -2.60
C PHE A 51 -13.13 -12.16 -3.71
N ASP A 52 -12.06 -12.25 -4.48
CA ASP A 52 -11.86 -13.21 -5.56
C ASP A 52 -10.55 -13.95 -5.29
N ASP A 53 -10.66 -15.19 -4.80
CA ASP A 53 -9.54 -16.01 -4.33
C ASP A 53 -9.02 -17.01 -5.39
N ASP A 54 -9.60 -17.03 -6.59
CA ASP A 54 -9.27 -18.04 -7.61
C ASP A 54 -7.91 -17.78 -8.29
N ASP A 55 -7.52 -16.50 -8.42
CA ASP A 55 -6.22 -16.09 -8.94
C ASP A 55 -5.21 -15.84 -7.80
N PRO A 56 -4.03 -16.47 -7.75
CA PRO A 56 -3.01 -16.16 -6.74
C PRO A 56 -2.37 -14.77 -6.91
N PHE A 57 -2.58 -14.09 -8.03
CA PHE A 57 -2.03 -12.78 -8.35
C PHE A 57 -3.11 -11.68 -8.35
N PHE A 58 -2.66 -10.44 -8.14
CA PHE A 58 -3.46 -9.25 -8.38
C PHE A 58 -3.66 -9.02 -9.88
N HIS A 59 -4.84 -8.55 -10.23
CA HIS A 59 -5.18 -7.98 -11.53
C HIS A 59 -6.01 -6.72 -11.32
N GLU A 60 -6.21 -5.92 -12.37
CA GLU A 60 -7.14 -4.79 -12.31
C GLU A 60 -8.54 -5.27 -11.90
N GLY A 61 -9.15 -4.56 -10.97
CA GLY A 61 -10.43 -4.95 -10.36
C GLY A 61 -10.33 -5.93 -9.20
N THR A 62 -9.15 -6.46 -8.84
CA THR A 62 -9.00 -7.27 -7.62
C THR A 62 -9.40 -6.44 -6.39
N TYR A 63 -10.44 -6.89 -5.67
CA TYR A 63 -10.88 -6.31 -4.41
C TYR A 63 -10.22 -7.00 -3.23
N ASN A 64 -9.83 -6.22 -2.23
CA ASN A 64 -9.30 -6.71 -0.97
C ASN A 64 -9.77 -5.86 0.22
N ASN A 65 -9.59 -6.40 1.41
CA ASN A 65 -9.75 -5.66 2.66
C ASN A 65 -8.60 -5.99 3.61
N HIS A 66 -7.81 -4.98 3.97
CA HIS A 66 -6.85 -5.09 5.07
C HIS A 66 -7.50 -4.55 6.34
N HIS A 67 -7.71 -5.41 7.33
CA HIS A 67 -8.46 -5.07 8.53
C HIS A 67 -7.83 -5.60 9.81
N GLY A 68 -8.27 -5.02 10.93
CA GLY A 68 -7.87 -5.36 12.28
C GLY A 68 -8.34 -4.29 13.28
N PRO A 69 -7.90 -4.36 14.54
CA PRO A 69 -8.15 -3.32 15.52
C PRO A 69 -7.71 -1.96 14.99
N PHE A 70 -8.63 -0.99 15.01
CA PHE A 70 -8.38 0.37 14.52
C PHE A 70 -7.95 0.48 13.05
N LEU A 71 -8.17 -0.56 12.25
CA LEU A 71 -7.79 -0.60 10.84
C LEU A 71 -8.90 -1.24 10.01
N HIS A 72 -9.32 -0.55 8.96
CA HIS A 72 -10.22 -1.12 7.95
C HIS A 72 -9.92 -0.46 6.62
N LEU A 73 -9.42 -1.21 5.66
CA LEU A 73 -8.91 -0.69 4.40
C LEU A 73 -9.46 -1.49 3.22
N PRO A 74 -10.78 -1.43 2.97
CA PRO A 74 -11.35 -1.99 1.76
C PRO A 74 -10.80 -1.23 0.55
N ALA A 75 -10.29 -1.96 -0.43
CA ALA A 75 -9.62 -1.38 -1.59
C ALA A 75 -9.82 -2.24 -2.83
N TYR A 76 -9.48 -1.66 -3.97
CA TYR A 76 -9.40 -2.40 -5.22
C TYR A 76 -8.24 -1.89 -6.07
N VAL A 77 -7.67 -2.78 -6.90
CA VAL A 77 -6.63 -2.42 -7.87
C VAL A 77 -7.29 -1.66 -9.01
N THR A 78 -6.85 -0.42 -9.26
CA THR A 78 -7.39 0.44 -10.31
C THR A 78 -6.60 0.44 -11.59
N GLU A 79 -5.29 0.26 -11.49
CA GLU A 79 -4.38 0.29 -12.63
C GLU A 79 -3.18 -0.59 -12.31
N MET A 80 -2.75 -1.38 -13.29
CA MET A 80 -1.56 -2.21 -13.17
C MET A 80 -0.79 -2.22 -14.50
N LYS A 81 0.47 -1.80 -14.46
CA LYS A 81 1.42 -1.86 -15.59
C LYS A 81 2.54 -2.81 -15.21
N ASP A 82 2.70 -3.83 -16.03
CA ASP A 82 3.64 -4.93 -15.78
C ASP A 82 5.05 -4.40 -15.51
N GLU A 83 5.65 -4.87 -14.42
CA GLU A 83 6.98 -4.47 -13.93
C GLU A 83 7.23 -2.97 -13.75
N GLU A 84 6.18 -2.14 -13.63
CA GLU A 84 6.33 -0.68 -13.57
C GLU A 84 5.47 -0.05 -12.47
N PHE A 85 4.18 -0.41 -12.39
CA PHE A 85 3.24 0.37 -11.61
C PHE A 85 2.03 -0.42 -11.14
N ARG A 86 1.61 -0.19 -9.90
CA ARG A 86 0.29 -0.60 -9.42
C ARG A 86 -0.35 0.49 -8.57
N GLU A 87 -1.59 0.83 -8.89
CA GLU A 87 -2.46 1.65 -8.05
C GLU A 87 -3.53 0.79 -7.39
N MET A 88 -3.69 0.97 -6.08
CA MET A 88 -4.88 0.56 -5.35
C MET A 88 -5.59 1.79 -4.82
N ARG A 89 -6.92 1.83 -4.95
CA ARG A 89 -7.75 2.86 -4.32
C ARG A 89 -8.53 2.29 -3.17
N TYR A 90 -8.50 3.05 -2.07
CA TYR A 90 -9.26 2.73 -0.88
C TYR A 90 -10.70 3.23 -1.05
N LEU A 91 -11.66 2.38 -0.69
CA LEU A 91 -13.09 2.64 -0.79
C LEU A 91 -13.57 3.53 0.37
N TYR A 92 -14.78 4.07 0.21
CA TYR A 92 -15.45 4.75 1.31
C TYR A 92 -15.60 3.80 2.50
N GLY A 93 -15.39 4.33 3.71
CA GLY A 93 -15.33 3.52 4.93
C GLY A 93 -13.92 3.05 5.29
N SER A 94 -12.91 3.33 4.45
CA SER A 94 -11.51 3.08 4.81
C SER A 94 -11.02 4.02 5.92
N TYR A 95 -10.34 3.47 6.91
CA TYR A 95 -9.76 4.23 8.02
C TYR A 95 -8.52 3.60 8.66
N VAL A 96 -7.75 4.48 9.31
CA VAL A 96 -6.73 4.12 10.31
C VAL A 96 -7.02 4.91 11.59
N LEU A 97 -6.94 4.26 12.76
CA LEU A 97 -7.37 4.76 14.08
C LEU A 97 -8.88 5.03 14.22
N GLY A 98 -9.55 5.41 13.14
CA GLY A 98 -10.99 5.58 13.06
C GLY A 98 -11.37 6.47 11.89
N PHE A 99 -12.61 6.35 11.43
CA PHE A 99 -13.12 7.10 10.27
C PHE A 99 -13.07 8.62 10.44
N GLY A 100 -13.04 9.10 11.69
CA GLY A 100 -12.90 10.52 12.02
C GLY A 100 -11.47 11.04 12.04
N ILE A 101 -10.44 10.20 11.81
CA ILE A 101 -9.04 10.53 12.08
C ILE A 101 -8.18 10.48 10.81
N ILE A 102 -8.04 9.32 10.19
CA ILE A 102 -7.26 9.10 8.97
C ILE A 102 -8.10 8.28 7.99
N ARG A 103 -8.18 8.75 6.74
CA ARG A 103 -8.90 8.10 5.64
C ARG A 103 -7.95 7.90 4.47
N PRO A 104 -7.32 6.74 4.33
CA PRO A 104 -6.52 6.43 3.15
C PRO A 104 -7.37 6.50 1.88
N THR A 105 -6.78 6.94 0.78
CA THR A 105 -7.47 7.11 -0.51
C THR A 105 -6.80 6.36 -1.65
N ALA A 106 -5.47 6.28 -1.66
CA ALA A 106 -4.75 5.46 -2.62
C ALA A 106 -3.40 4.96 -2.05
N LEU A 107 -2.97 3.80 -2.51
CA LEU A 107 -1.62 3.27 -2.39
C LEU A 107 -1.08 3.04 -3.80
N LYS A 108 0.05 3.66 -4.11
CA LYS A 108 0.72 3.50 -5.40
C LYS A 108 2.11 2.93 -5.16
N ILE A 109 2.48 1.96 -5.98
CA ILE A 109 3.81 1.36 -5.98
C ILE A 109 4.38 1.51 -7.39
N PHE A 110 5.58 2.06 -7.47
CA PHE A 110 6.33 2.21 -8.70
C PHE A 110 7.61 1.39 -8.61
N LEU A 111 7.97 0.74 -9.71
CA LEU A 111 9.22 0.06 -9.91
C LEU A 111 9.98 0.73 -11.04
N GLU A 112 11.22 1.10 -10.76
CA GLU A 112 12.13 1.69 -11.73
C GLU A 112 13.43 0.89 -11.71
N GLU A 113 14.03 0.65 -12.87
CA GLU A 113 15.39 0.14 -12.95
C GLU A 113 16.38 1.30 -12.82
N SER A 114 17.35 1.19 -11.93
CA SER A 114 18.32 2.24 -11.64
C SER A 114 19.68 1.65 -11.32
N ASN A 115 20.67 1.85 -12.21
CA ASN A 115 22.07 1.45 -11.99
C ASN A 115 22.22 -0.02 -11.56
N GLU A 116 21.63 -0.96 -12.30
CA GLU A 116 21.64 -2.41 -11.99
C GLU A 116 20.91 -2.78 -10.67
N GLN A 117 20.19 -1.84 -10.06
CA GLN A 117 19.34 -2.05 -8.91
C GLN A 117 17.88 -1.78 -9.27
N THR A 118 16.97 -2.41 -8.53
CA THR A 118 15.55 -2.06 -8.59
C THR A 118 15.25 -1.00 -7.56
N LYS A 119 14.75 0.16 -8.01
CA LYS A 119 14.18 1.19 -7.16
C LYS A 119 12.69 0.92 -6.97
N VAL A 120 12.26 0.93 -5.71
CA VAL A 120 10.85 0.81 -5.33
C VAL A 120 10.42 2.12 -4.70
N VAL A 121 9.36 2.72 -5.23
CA VAL A 121 8.75 3.92 -4.68
C VAL A 121 7.35 3.60 -4.22
N ILE A 122 7.00 4.01 -3.01
CA ILE A 122 5.64 3.91 -2.49
C ILE A 122 5.09 5.30 -2.22
N GLU A 123 3.89 5.56 -2.74
CA GLU A 123 3.09 6.74 -2.41
C GLU A 123 1.80 6.32 -1.72
N LEU A 124 1.59 6.84 -0.51
CA LEU A 124 0.37 6.66 0.25
C LEU A 124 -0.36 7.99 0.35
N HIS A 125 -1.54 8.02 -0.24
CA HIS A 125 -2.45 9.15 -0.19
C HIS A 125 -3.50 8.94 0.90
N ALA A 126 -3.75 9.98 1.70
CA ALA A 126 -4.79 9.96 2.72
C ALA A 126 -5.35 11.35 2.99
N HIS A 127 -6.58 11.39 3.50
CA HIS A 127 -7.14 12.56 4.16
C HIS A 127 -6.94 12.37 5.66
N VAL A 128 -6.31 13.33 6.32
CA VAL A 128 -5.92 13.21 7.74
C VAL A 128 -6.40 14.42 8.53
N ARG A 129 -6.78 14.23 9.80
CA ARG A 129 -6.99 15.36 10.70
C ARG A 129 -5.70 16.20 10.83
N PRO A 130 -5.76 17.54 10.76
CA PRO A 130 -4.56 18.38 10.77
C PRO A 130 -3.59 18.08 11.93
N ILE A 131 -4.13 17.86 13.13
CA ILE A 131 -3.35 17.53 14.33
C ILE A 131 -2.58 16.20 14.22
N MET A 132 -3.08 15.27 13.41
CA MET A 132 -2.49 13.93 13.23
C MET A 132 -1.54 13.85 12.04
N LYS A 133 -1.52 14.85 11.13
CA LYS A 133 -0.75 14.79 9.87
C LYS A 133 0.73 14.46 10.09
N LYS A 134 1.40 15.21 10.97
CA LYS A 134 2.83 14.99 11.24
C LYS A 134 3.12 13.63 11.86
N LEU A 135 2.26 13.17 12.77
CA LEU A 135 2.41 11.86 13.40
C LEU A 135 2.21 10.74 12.35
N TRP A 136 1.17 10.86 11.54
CA TRP A 136 0.87 9.95 10.43
C TRP A 136 2.04 9.81 9.45
N GLU A 137 2.62 10.93 9.02
CA GLU A 137 3.76 10.95 8.09
C GLU A 137 4.97 10.25 8.70
N ARG A 138 5.32 10.58 9.96
CA ARG A 138 6.43 9.95 10.67
C ARG A 138 6.25 8.44 10.84
N MET A 139 5.04 8.02 11.22
CA MET A 139 4.73 6.59 11.38
C MET A 139 4.89 5.83 10.06
N ASN A 140 4.44 6.40 8.94
CA ASN A 140 4.62 5.78 7.63
C ASN A 140 6.09 5.72 7.22
N HIS A 141 6.83 6.83 7.33
CA HIS A 141 8.27 6.81 7.04
C HIS A 141 8.99 5.74 7.87
N PHE A 142 8.70 5.65 9.17
CA PHE A 142 9.26 4.61 10.02
C PHE A 142 8.87 3.20 9.57
N PHE A 143 7.58 2.98 9.31
CA PHE A 143 7.06 1.67 8.93
C PHE A 143 7.70 1.15 7.65
N TRP A 144 7.67 1.94 6.58
CA TRP A 144 8.20 1.53 5.27
C TRP A 144 9.71 1.30 5.32
N ASN A 145 10.45 2.19 5.99
CA ASN A 145 11.92 2.07 6.09
C ASN A 145 12.37 0.93 7.01
N ARG A 146 11.59 0.60 8.05
CA ARG A 146 12.00 -0.41 9.02
C ARG A 146 11.55 -1.82 8.68
N PHE A 147 10.38 -1.96 8.04
CA PHE A 147 9.74 -3.25 7.83
C PHE A 147 9.65 -3.65 6.36
N PHE A 148 9.34 -2.71 5.45
CA PHE A 148 9.12 -3.05 4.04
C PHE A 148 10.43 -3.11 3.24
N PHE A 149 11.19 -2.01 3.14
CA PHE A 149 12.41 -1.99 2.31
C PHE A 149 13.47 -3.02 2.73
N PRO A 150 13.71 -3.27 4.04
CA PRO A 150 14.63 -4.32 4.46
C PRO A 150 14.16 -5.73 4.08
N TYR A 151 12.86 -5.93 3.87
CA TYR A 151 12.29 -7.21 3.47
C TYR A 151 12.51 -7.50 1.98
N LEU A 152 12.64 -6.47 1.12
CA LEU A 152 12.89 -6.65 -0.31
C LEU A 152 14.16 -7.47 -0.58
N ASN A 153 15.22 -7.25 0.19
CA ASN A 153 16.46 -8.01 0.05
C ASN A 153 16.34 -9.47 0.54
N LYS A 154 15.31 -9.77 1.34
CA LYS A 154 15.05 -11.09 1.93
C LYS A 154 14.01 -11.91 1.17
N ILE A 155 13.50 -11.40 0.04
CA ILE A 155 12.54 -12.13 -0.78
C ILE A 155 13.16 -13.46 -1.22
N VAL A 156 12.42 -14.54 -0.94
CA VAL A 156 12.63 -15.89 -1.45
C VAL A 156 11.31 -16.25 -2.13
N LEU A 157 11.34 -16.41 -3.45
CA LEU A 157 10.19 -16.84 -4.25
C LEU A 157 10.10 -18.37 -4.27
#